data_AF-A0A7S4EW19-F1
#
_entry.id   AF-A0A7S4EW19-F1
#
_cell.length_a   1.000
_cell.length_b   1.000
_cell.length_c   1.000
_cell.angle_alpha   90.00
_cell.angle_beta   90.00
_cell.angle_gamma   90.00
#
_symmetry.space_group_name_H-M   'P 1'
#
loop_
_entity.id
_entity.type
_entity.pdbx_description
1 polymer ?
#
loop_
_entity_poly.entity_id
_entity_poly.type
_entity_poly.pdbx_seq_one_letter_code
_entity_poly.pdbx_strand_id
1 'polypeptide(L)'
;WTGAMGEDDLLNDSDAGDVYVPIKERRKLKLLQQQAMAAPLKRARPTASVEPAIGADSGSQASKKRSLLDERAAALASGAVVPLSKEEEKVVEETNILSSIDNSYKPLMSVKELAKGVEYKDSMATGWRPPSHIRAMSEEERQAVRDKWHILVEGEDVPPPIKSFKDMRFPDPVLNALKSKGIKKPTPIQIQGLPAVLAGRDLIGIAFTGSGKTLAFTLPMVMLALEEEKRMPVTRGEGPFGLILCPSRELARQTCEVADHFASAIHSAGGPQLRSLCCIGGQAISAQMDLVRAGFHMCVATPGRLNDMLNKKRFNLDLCRYLCLDEADRMIGEPNFEEEVRTAMDYFVKQRQTLLFSATMPNKIQNFAKSALVRPVIVNVGRAGAANLDVIQEVEYVKQEAKVLYLLECLQKTAPPVLIFCENKTDVDDIHEYLMLKGVGAVAIHGGKDQEEREYAINMYREGKKDVLIGTDIASKGLDFPDVQHVINFDMPKEIENYVHRIGAREGCAVLGRRGFV
;
A
#
# COMPACT_ATOMS: atom_id res chain seq x y z
N TRP A 1 33.55 39.85 56.70
CA TRP A 1 32.08 39.78 56.67
C TRP A 1 31.72 38.52 55.91
N THR A 2 31.13 37.55 56.62
CA THR A 2 30.16 36.50 56.17
C THR A 2 30.38 35.84 54.80
N GLY A 3 30.62 34.54 54.65
CA GLY A 3 30.80 33.36 55.53
C GLY A 3 31.29 32.21 54.60
N ALA A 4 32.40 31.52 54.88
CA ALA A 4 32.58 30.35 55.74
C ALA A 4 31.61 29.21 55.36
N MET A 5 32.01 27.99 54.95
CA MET A 5 33.17 27.17 55.32
C MET A 5 33.59 26.24 54.16
N GLY A 6 34.86 25.82 54.18
CA GLY A 6 35.47 24.93 53.20
C GLY A 6 35.61 23.46 53.63
N GLU A 7 35.99 22.70 52.60
CA GLU A 7 36.99 21.61 52.51
C GLU A 7 36.91 20.34 53.40
N ASP A 8 36.93 19.24 52.65
CA ASP A 8 37.67 17.97 52.80
C ASP A 8 37.06 16.75 53.53
N ASP A 9 36.76 15.76 52.66
CA ASP A 9 37.21 14.37 52.63
C ASP A 9 36.74 13.29 53.64
N LEU A 10 36.50 12.10 53.03
CA LEU A 10 36.58 10.70 53.50
C LEU A 10 35.28 9.89 53.74
N LEU A 11 35.05 8.99 52.77
CA LEU A 11 34.82 7.52 52.88
C LEU A 11 33.63 6.96 53.70
N ASN A 12 32.74 6.22 53.03
CA ASN A 12 32.49 4.81 53.40
C ASN A 12 31.79 3.99 52.31
N ASP A 13 32.44 2.89 51.93
CA ASP A 13 31.93 1.73 51.17
C ASP A 13 30.78 1.02 51.90
N SER A 14 29.83 0.46 51.14
CA SER A 14 29.35 -0.92 51.39
C SER A 14 28.59 -1.48 50.18
N ASP A 15 29.33 -2.27 49.43
CA ASP A 15 28.85 -3.35 48.57
C ASP A 15 27.98 -4.33 49.40
N ALA A 16 26.72 -4.51 49.01
CA ALA A 16 25.84 -5.53 49.56
C ALA A 16 25.32 -6.39 48.41
N GLY A 17 26.06 -7.47 48.16
CA GLY A 17 25.86 -8.39 47.05
C GLY A 17 24.46 -9.02 46.98
N ASP A 18 24.06 -9.29 45.75
CA ASP A 18 22.92 -10.12 45.41
C ASP A 18 23.01 -11.47 46.13
N VAL A 19 22.12 -11.66 47.11
CA VAL A 19 21.92 -12.97 47.74
C VAL A 19 21.41 -13.94 46.66
N TYR A 20 22.24 -14.91 46.29
CA TYR A 20 21.85 -15.98 45.39
C TYR A 20 20.69 -16.77 46.00
N VAL A 21 19.50 -16.64 45.41
CA VAL A 21 18.32 -17.43 45.78
C VAL A 21 18.27 -18.71 44.94
N PRO A 22 18.30 -19.91 45.56
CA PRO A 22 18.24 -21.17 44.83
C PRO A 22 16.99 -21.29 43.93
N ILE A 23 17.14 -21.91 42.76
CA ILE A 23 16.10 -22.01 41.71
C ILE A 23 14.79 -22.65 42.23
N LYS A 24 14.87 -23.56 43.22
CA LYS A 24 13.69 -24.17 43.86
C LYS A 24 12.83 -23.15 44.62
N GLU A 25 13.45 -22.17 45.29
CA GLU A 25 12.72 -21.14 46.03
C GLU A 25 12.11 -20.10 45.10
N ARG A 26 12.80 -19.73 44.00
CA ARG A 26 12.21 -18.88 42.94
C ARG A 26 10.98 -19.49 42.28
N ARG A 27 10.97 -20.80 42.04
CA ARG A 27 9.78 -21.51 41.52
C ARG A 27 8.64 -21.52 42.53
N LYS A 28 8.93 -21.70 43.82
CA LYS A 28 7.93 -21.70 44.89
C LYS A 28 7.29 -20.32 45.08
N LEU A 29 8.08 -19.25 45.03
CA LEU A 29 7.61 -17.86 45.08
C LEU A 29 6.73 -17.51 43.88
N LYS A 30 7.12 -17.91 42.65
CA LYS A 30 6.27 -17.72 41.46
C LYS A 30 4.95 -18.49 41.53
N LEU A 31 4.96 -19.71 42.08
CA LEU A 31 3.75 -20.52 42.23
C LEU A 31 2.78 -19.90 43.27
N LEU A 32 3.32 -19.40 44.38
CA LEU A 32 2.56 -18.67 45.41
C LEU A 32 1.95 -17.37 44.86
N GLN A 33 2.71 -16.64 44.02
CA GLN A 33 2.24 -15.40 43.41
C GLN A 33 1.13 -15.65 42.38
N GLN A 34 1.21 -16.75 41.62
CA GLN A 34 0.14 -17.18 40.70
C GLN A 34 -1.10 -17.69 41.45
N GLN A 35 -0.93 -18.37 42.59
CA GLN A 35 -2.05 -18.82 43.42
C GLN A 35 -2.75 -17.65 44.16
N ALA A 36 -2.01 -16.60 44.54
CA ALA A 36 -2.58 -15.40 45.16
C ALA A 36 -3.44 -14.56 44.20
N MET A 37 -3.18 -14.61 42.88
CA MET A 37 -3.98 -13.90 41.87
C MET A 37 -5.26 -14.66 41.46
N ALA A 38 -5.43 -15.92 41.86
CA ALA A 38 -6.54 -16.78 41.44
C ALA A 38 -7.66 -16.95 42.50
N ALA A 39 -7.63 -16.20 43.61
CA ALA A 39 -8.65 -16.32 44.66
C ALA A 39 -9.87 -15.40 44.39
N PRO A 40 -11.12 -15.91 44.41
CA PRO A 40 -12.31 -15.08 44.19
C PRO A 40 -12.67 -14.26 45.44
N LEU A 41 -12.79 -12.94 45.26
CA LEU A 41 -13.26 -11.98 46.27
C LEU A 41 -14.73 -12.26 46.64
N LYS A 42 -14.97 -12.91 47.79
CA LYS A 42 -16.28 -12.88 48.47
C LYS A 42 -16.40 -11.57 49.25
N ARG A 43 -17.20 -10.62 48.76
CA ARG A 43 -17.69 -9.50 49.58
C ARG A 43 -19.13 -9.77 50.03
N ALA A 44 -19.32 -9.75 51.34
CA ALA A 44 -20.60 -9.90 52.02
C ALA A 44 -21.49 -8.65 51.83
N ARG A 45 -22.80 -8.86 51.66
CA ARG A 45 -23.84 -7.81 51.71
C ARG A 45 -24.33 -7.61 53.14
N PRO A 46 -24.63 -6.36 53.57
CA PRO A 46 -25.48 -6.12 54.72
C PRO A 46 -26.97 -6.15 54.34
N THR A 47 -27.79 -6.58 55.28
CA THR A 47 -29.24 -6.74 55.21
C THR A 47 -29.99 -5.43 55.46
N ALA A 48 -31.01 -5.11 54.65
CA ALA A 48 -32.25 -4.43 55.10
C ALA A 48 -33.32 -4.45 53.99
N SER A 49 -34.57 -4.42 54.46
CA SER A 49 -35.88 -4.72 53.87
C SER A 49 -36.48 -3.70 52.87
N VAL A 50 -37.39 -4.19 52.00
CA VAL A 50 -38.83 -3.84 51.84
C VAL A 50 -39.29 -4.16 50.39
N GLU A 51 -40.57 -4.52 50.30
CA GLU A 51 -41.36 -5.25 49.31
C GLU A 51 -41.85 -4.40 48.08
N PRO A 52 -42.73 -4.89 47.17
CA PRO A 52 -42.46 -5.04 45.73
C PRO A 52 -43.18 -4.02 44.83
N ALA A 53 -42.77 -3.91 43.56
CA ALA A 53 -43.59 -3.26 42.52
C ALA A 53 -43.40 -3.90 41.14
N ILE A 54 -44.54 -3.99 40.46
CA ILE A 54 -44.90 -4.71 39.25
C ILE A 54 -44.40 -3.96 38.00
N GLY A 55 -43.98 -4.69 36.97
CA GLY A 55 -43.76 -4.13 35.63
C GLY A 55 -43.18 -5.15 34.65
N ALA A 56 -44.03 -5.60 33.72
CA ALA A 56 -43.78 -6.67 32.78
C ALA A 56 -42.98 -6.24 31.53
N ASP A 57 -42.24 -7.22 31.02
CA ASP A 57 -41.99 -7.58 29.62
C ASP A 57 -41.05 -6.75 28.71
N SER A 58 -39.90 -7.34 28.37
CA SER A 58 -39.60 -7.85 27.02
C SER A 58 -38.13 -8.30 26.91
N GLY A 59 -37.93 -9.54 26.49
CA GLY A 59 -36.66 -10.25 26.56
C GLY A 59 -35.65 -9.93 25.46
N SER A 60 -34.36 -10.11 25.81
CA SER A 60 -33.32 -10.51 24.86
C SER A 60 -32.47 -11.62 25.51
N GLN A 61 -32.72 -12.87 25.12
CA GLN A 61 -31.84 -13.98 25.43
C GLN A 61 -30.63 -13.94 24.49
N ALA A 62 -29.48 -13.49 25.00
CA ALA A 62 -28.20 -13.75 24.33
C ALA A 62 -27.76 -15.18 24.66
N SER A 63 -27.87 -16.09 23.69
CA SER A 63 -27.33 -17.45 23.80
C SER A 63 -25.80 -17.39 23.91
N LYS A 64 -25.22 -17.82 25.04
CA LYS A 64 -23.79 -18.12 25.13
C LYS A 64 -23.50 -19.34 24.24
N LYS A 65 -22.96 -19.12 23.04
CA LYS A 65 -22.42 -20.21 22.20
C LYS A 65 -21.20 -20.81 22.91
N ARG A 66 -21.26 -22.10 23.21
CA ARG A 66 -20.13 -22.88 23.76
C ARG A 66 -19.09 -23.11 22.67
N SER A 67 -17.82 -23.25 23.05
CA SER A 67 -16.77 -23.54 22.08
C SER A 67 -16.89 -24.99 21.59
N LEU A 68 -16.56 -25.24 20.32
CA LEU A 68 -16.55 -26.59 19.73
C LEU A 68 -15.58 -27.56 20.48
N LEU A 69 -14.58 -27.01 21.16
CA LEU A 69 -13.66 -27.75 22.02
C LEU A 69 -14.35 -28.26 23.30
N ASP A 70 -15.26 -27.48 23.89
CA ASP A 70 -16.05 -27.89 25.06
C ASP A 70 -17.06 -28.98 24.68
N GLU A 71 -17.65 -28.89 23.49
CA GLU A 71 -18.56 -29.93 22.96
C GLU A 71 -17.81 -31.23 22.65
N ARG A 72 -16.59 -31.14 22.13
CA ARG A 72 -15.76 -32.31 21.81
C ARG A 72 -15.16 -32.96 23.06
N ALA A 73 -14.80 -32.18 24.09
CA ALA A 73 -14.39 -32.69 25.39
C ALA A 73 -15.54 -33.41 26.10
N ALA A 74 -16.77 -32.89 25.98
CA ALA A 74 -17.96 -33.57 26.46
C ALA A 74 -18.27 -34.87 25.68
N ALA A 75 -18.04 -34.87 24.36
CA ALA A 75 -18.20 -36.06 23.52
C ALA A 75 -17.14 -37.15 23.82
N LEU A 76 -15.89 -36.75 24.10
CA LEU A 76 -14.81 -37.64 24.55
C LEU A 76 -15.12 -38.25 25.94
N ALA A 77 -15.73 -37.48 26.84
CA ALA A 77 -16.21 -37.99 28.13
C ALA A 77 -17.36 -39.00 28.00
N SER A 78 -18.10 -38.97 26.87
CA SER A 78 -19.18 -39.92 26.57
C SER A 78 -18.75 -41.20 25.83
N GLY A 79 -17.45 -41.35 25.52
CA GLY A 79 -16.87 -42.60 25.02
C GLY A 79 -17.20 -42.96 23.56
N ALA A 80 -17.68 -42.03 22.74
CA ALA A 80 -18.28 -42.33 21.43
C ALA A 80 -17.36 -42.09 20.20
N VAL A 81 -16.06 -41.80 20.33
CA VAL A 81 -15.21 -41.49 19.16
C VAL A 81 -13.79 -42.09 19.30
N VAL A 82 -13.33 -42.73 18.23
CA VAL A 82 -11.95 -43.26 18.08
C VAL A 82 -10.96 -42.09 17.96
N PRO A 83 -9.80 -42.12 18.65
CA PRO A 83 -8.82 -41.05 18.56
C PRO A 83 -8.26 -40.91 17.13
N LEU A 84 -8.16 -39.68 16.63
CA LEU A 84 -7.61 -39.34 15.32
C LEU A 84 -6.09 -39.53 15.32
N SER A 85 -5.52 -39.78 14.13
CA SER A 85 -4.07 -39.83 13.97
C SER A 85 -3.45 -38.43 14.18
N LYS A 86 -2.17 -38.39 14.57
CA LYS A 86 -1.43 -37.13 14.80
C LYS A 86 -1.39 -36.21 13.57
N GLU A 87 -1.57 -36.77 12.38
CA GLU A 87 -1.61 -36.03 11.11
C GLU A 87 -2.98 -35.36 10.92
N GLU A 88 -4.06 -36.06 11.23
CA GLU A 88 -5.42 -35.50 11.17
C GLU A 88 -5.66 -34.47 12.27
N GLU A 89 -5.09 -34.66 13.47
CA GLU A 89 -5.13 -33.65 14.53
C GLU A 89 -4.45 -32.35 14.10
N LYS A 90 -3.29 -32.43 13.42
CA LYS A 90 -2.61 -31.25 12.87
C LYS A 90 -3.43 -30.55 11.80
N VAL A 91 -4.06 -31.30 10.89
CA VAL A 91 -4.92 -30.71 9.85
C VAL A 91 -6.16 -30.04 10.47
N VAL A 92 -6.75 -30.64 11.50
CA VAL A 92 -7.88 -30.06 12.23
C VAL A 92 -7.45 -28.83 13.05
N GLU A 93 -6.26 -28.83 13.62
CA GLU A 93 -5.70 -27.70 14.34
C GLU A 93 -5.35 -26.55 13.40
N GLU A 94 -4.71 -26.83 12.25
CA GLU A 94 -4.44 -25.85 11.19
C GLU A 94 -5.73 -25.24 10.63
N THR A 95 -6.76 -26.06 10.35
CA THR A 95 -8.06 -25.56 9.87
C THR A 95 -8.81 -24.76 10.93
N ASN A 96 -8.72 -25.14 12.21
CA ASN A 96 -9.28 -24.35 13.31
C ASN A 96 -8.54 -23.02 13.49
N ILE A 97 -7.21 -23.01 13.40
CA ILE A 97 -6.41 -21.78 13.44
C ILE A 97 -6.78 -20.88 12.27
N LEU A 98 -6.86 -21.41 11.05
CA LEU A 98 -7.32 -20.69 9.86
C LEU A 98 -8.73 -20.11 10.05
N SER A 99 -9.67 -20.88 10.58
CA SER A 99 -11.04 -20.41 10.85
C SER A 99 -11.14 -19.35 11.96
N SER A 100 -10.24 -19.41 12.95
CA SER A 100 -10.15 -18.42 14.03
C SER A 100 -9.51 -17.12 13.55
N ILE A 101 -8.58 -17.20 12.60
CA ILE A 101 -7.98 -16.05 11.90
C ILE A 101 -9.04 -15.39 11.01
N ASP A 102 -9.82 -16.16 10.24
CA ASP A 102 -10.93 -15.64 9.43
C ASP A 102 -11.98 -14.90 10.28
N ASN A 103 -12.26 -15.36 11.50
CA ASN A 103 -13.18 -14.67 12.42
C ASN A 103 -12.56 -13.45 13.14
N SER A 104 -11.22 -13.36 13.19
CA SER A 104 -10.51 -12.25 13.86
C SER A 104 -10.38 -11.01 12.97
N TYR A 105 -10.37 -11.18 11.64
CA TYR A 105 -10.32 -10.09 10.69
C TYR A 105 -11.73 -9.76 10.20
N LYS A 106 -12.36 -8.77 10.84
CA LYS A 106 -13.60 -8.19 10.31
C LYS A 106 -13.37 -7.76 8.86
N PRO A 107 -14.30 -8.07 7.93
CA PRO A 107 -14.29 -7.51 6.59
C PRO A 107 -14.14 -5.99 6.69
N LEU A 108 -13.40 -5.37 5.76
CA LEU A 108 -13.21 -3.92 5.65
C LEU A 108 -14.48 -3.21 5.15
N MET A 109 -15.60 -3.58 5.74
CA MET A 109 -16.86 -2.86 5.67
C MET A 109 -16.77 -1.64 6.58
N SER A 110 -17.26 -0.50 6.10
CA SER A 110 -17.40 0.68 6.96
C SER A 110 -18.18 0.31 8.22
N VAL A 111 -17.87 0.91 9.36
CA VAL A 111 -18.67 0.79 10.60
C VAL A 111 -20.18 0.96 10.33
N LYS A 112 -20.56 1.78 9.34
CA LYS A 112 -21.96 1.96 8.91
C LYS A 112 -22.53 0.78 8.09
N GLU A 113 -21.71 0.10 7.30
CA GLU A 113 -22.10 -1.08 6.51
C GLU A 113 -22.21 -2.31 7.40
N LEU A 114 -21.26 -2.46 8.34
CA LEU A 114 -21.28 -3.49 9.38
C LEU A 114 -22.51 -3.33 10.28
N ALA A 115 -22.86 -2.10 10.66
CA ALA A 115 -24.06 -1.80 11.45
C ALA A 115 -25.37 -2.07 10.69
N LYS A 116 -25.35 -2.10 9.36
CA LYS A 116 -26.51 -2.42 8.50
C LYS A 116 -26.53 -3.87 8.00
N GLY A 117 -25.48 -4.65 8.26
CA GLY A 117 -25.35 -6.04 7.79
C GLY A 117 -25.27 -6.18 6.26
N VAL A 118 -24.79 -5.15 5.55
CA VAL A 118 -24.74 -5.14 4.08
C VAL A 118 -23.47 -5.84 3.61
N GLU A 119 -23.62 -7.01 2.98
CA GLU A 119 -22.53 -7.74 2.34
C GLU A 119 -22.68 -7.64 0.81
N TYR A 120 -21.74 -6.97 0.14
CA TYR A 120 -21.75 -6.87 -1.32
C TYR A 120 -21.21 -8.16 -1.94
N LYS A 121 -22.01 -8.79 -2.80
CA LYS A 121 -21.65 -10.05 -3.48
C LYS A 121 -21.36 -9.87 -4.96
N ASP A 122 -21.91 -8.81 -5.56
CA ASP A 122 -21.81 -8.53 -6.98
C ASP A 122 -20.90 -7.32 -7.24
N SER A 123 -20.23 -7.34 -8.39
CA SER A 123 -19.41 -6.21 -8.85
C SER A 123 -20.26 -5.00 -9.24
N MET A 124 -19.65 -3.82 -9.21
CA MET A 124 -20.30 -2.58 -9.65
C MET A 124 -20.73 -2.68 -11.12
N ALA A 125 -21.99 -2.37 -11.40
CA ALA A 125 -22.50 -2.34 -12.76
C ALA A 125 -22.02 -1.07 -13.49
N THR A 126 -21.51 -1.25 -14.71
CA THR A 126 -21.07 -0.14 -15.57
C THR A 126 -21.79 -0.17 -16.91
N GLY A 127 -21.89 1.00 -17.56
CA GLY A 127 -22.41 1.11 -18.93
C GLY A 127 -21.42 0.65 -20.00
N TRP A 128 -20.15 0.44 -19.64
CA TRP A 128 -19.10 0.09 -20.57
C TRP A 128 -19.23 -1.35 -21.06
N ARG A 129 -19.07 -1.55 -22.36
CA ARG A 129 -19.01 -2.88 -22.98
C ARG A 129 -17.96 -2.93 -24.08
N PRO A 130 -17.18 -4.02 -24.17
CA PRO A 130 -16.22 -4.17 -25.25
C PRO A 130 -16.90 -4.25 -26.62
N PRO A 131 -16.20 -3.88 -27.72
CA PRO A 131 -16.67 -4.05 -29.09
C PRO A 131 -17.14 -5.48 -29.38
N SER A 132 -18.04 -5.63 -30.35
CA SER A 132 -18.59 -6.95 -30.74
C SER A 132 -17.51 -7.95 -31.11
N HIS A 133 -16.51 -7.54 -31.89
CA HIS A 133 -15.41 -8.40 -32.32
C HIS A 133 -14.53 -8.89 -31.16
N ILE A 134 -14.40 -8.11 -30.08
CA ILE A 134 -13.69 -8.52 -28.85
C ILE A 134 -14.55 -9.48 -28.03
N ARG A 135 -15.87 -9.23 -27.94
CA ARG A 135 -16.81 -10.11 -27.23
C ARG A 135 -16.97 -11.48 -27.88
N ALA A 136 -16.89 -11.52 -29.20
CA ALA A 136 -16.97 -12.75 -29.99
C ALA A 136 -15.67 -13.57 -29.95
N MET A 137 -14.59 -13.05 -29.36
CA MET A 137 -13.32 -13.78 -29.22
C MET A 137 -13.53 -15.04 -28.39
N SER A 138 -13.06 -16.17 -28.93
CA SER A 138 -13.04 -17.48 -28.27
C SER A 138 -12.13 -17.49 -27.05
N GLU A 139 -12.31 -18.42 -26.12
CA GLU A 139 -11.46 -18.49 -24.93
C GLU A 139 -10.01 -18.87 -25.30
N GLU A 140 -9.83 -19.69 -26.33
CA GLU A 140 -8.52 -20.04 -26.88
C GLU A 140 -7.79 -18.82 -27.43
N GLU A 141 -8.49 -17.94 -28.15
CA GLU A 141 -7.90 -16.69 -28.63
C GLU A 141 -7.54 -15.76 -27.47
N ARG A 142 -8.41 -15.63 -26.46
CA ARG A 142 -8.13 -14.82 -25.27
C ARG A 142 -6.91 -15.34 -24.53
N GLN A 143 -6.81 -16.66 -24.36
CA GLN A 143 -5.68 -17.30 -23.71
C GLN A 143 -4.39 -17.12 -24.53
N ALA A 144 -4.45 -17.25 -25.85
CA ALA A 144 -3.30 -16.98 -26.72
C ALA A 144 -2.80 -15.53 -26.60
N VAL A 145 -3.68 -14.56 -26.35
CA VAL A 145 -3.26 -13.19 -26.02
C VAL A 145 -2.54 -13.14 -24.68
N ARG A 146 -3.12 -13.74 -23.63
CA ARG A 146 -2.53 -13.76 -22.29
C ARG A 146 -1.15 -14.42 -22.29
N ASP A 147 -1.02 -15.56 -22.94
CA ASP A 147 0.24 -16.30 -23.06
C ASP A 147 1.31 -15.50 -23.79
N LYS A 148 0.94 -14.85 -24.91
CA LYS A 148 1.86 -14.01 -25.70
C LYS A 148 2.46 -12.85 -24.90
N TRP A 149 1.70 -12.29 -23.97
CA TRP A 149 2.12 -11.14 -23.16
C TRP A 149 2.49 -11.52 -21.72
N HIS A 150 2.61 -12.83 -21.43
CA HIS A 150 2.92 -13.36 -20.11
C HIS A 150 2.01 -12.82 -19.00
N ILE A 151 0.71 -12.76 -19.29
CA ILE A 151 -0.33 -12.30 -18.37
C ILE A 151 -0.96 -13.54 -17.73
N LEU A 152 -0.84 -13.66 -16.42
CA LEU A 152 -1.57 -14.63 -15.62
C LEU A 152 -2.81 -13.94 -15.06
N VAL A 153 -3.97 -14.59 -15.20
CA VAL A 153 -5.23 -14.03 -14.73
C VAL A 153 -5.97 -15.05 -13.90
N GLU A 154 -6.45 -14.62 -12.75
CA GLU A 154 -7.28 -15.43 -11.85
C GLU A 154 -8.56 -14.66 -11.51
N GLY A 155 -9.62 -15.40 -11.20
CA GLY A 155 -10.93 -14.85 -10.86
C GLY A 155 -12.03 -15.31 -11.82
N GLU A 156 -13.26 -14.98 -11.48
CA GLU A 156 -14.45 -15.37 -12.22
C GLU A 156 -14.85 -14.28 -13.23
N ASP A 157 -15.52 -14.65 -14.32
CA ASP A 157 -16.10 -13.71 -15.31
C ASP A 157 -15.12 -12.64 -15.82
N VAL A 158 -13.87 -13.04 -16.08
CA VAL A 158 -12.79 -12.14 -16.50
C VAL A 158 -13.10 -11.52 -17.87
N PRO A 159 -13.11 -10.18 -18.01
CA PRO A 159 -13.32 -9.54 -19.31
C PRO A 159 -12.21 -9.89 -20.33
N PRO A 160 -12.53 -9.93 -21.64
CA PRO A 160 -11.55 -10.27 -22.66
C PRO A 160 -10.40 -9.25 -22.72
N PRO A 161 -9.14 -9.69 -22.95
CA PRO A 161 -8.00 -8.80 -23.09
C PRO A 161 -8.10 -7.94 -24.36
N ILE A 162 -7.76 -6.66 -24.26
CA ILE A 162 -7.86 -5.70 -25.38
C ILE A 162 -6.48 -5.14 -25.74
N LYS A 163 -6.08 -5.29 -27.00
CA LYS A 163 -4.72 -4.94 -27.49
C LYS A 163 -4.56 -3.48 -27.92
N SER A 164 -5.64 -2.69 -27.89
CA SER A 164 -5.68 -1.32 -28.44
C SER A 164 -6.53 -0.41 -27.57
N PHE A 165 -6.02 0.78 -27.25
CA PHE A 165 -6.78 1.80 -26.52
C PHE A 165 -8.06 2.22 -27.26
N LYS A 166 -8.06 2.18 -28.60
CA LYS A 166 -9.25 2.50 -29.39
C LYS A 166 -10.36 1.47 -29.18
N ASP A 167 -10.01 0.19 -29.10
CA ASP A 167 -10.97 -0.89 -28.85
C ASP A 167 -11.47 -0.91 -27.41
N MET A 168 -10.75 -0.26 -26.49
CA MET A 168 -11.23 0.03 -25.12
C MET A 168 -12.27 1.16 -25.08
N ARG A 169 -12.57 1.81 -26.21
CA ARG A 169 -13.55 2.91 -26.37
C ARG A 169 -13.20 4.19 -25.59
N PHE A 170 -11.92 4.51 -25.47
CA PHE A 170 -11.52 5.82 -24.96
C PHE A 170 -11.88 6.94 -25.96
N PRO A 171 -12.31 8.13 -25.49
CA PRO A 171 -12.56 9.29 -26.34
C PRO A 171 -11.31 9.76 -27.11
N ASP A 172 -11.51 10.35 -28.29
CA ASP A 172 -10.41 10.86 -29.12
C ASP A 172 -9.46 11.83 -28.39
N PRO A 173 -9.93 12.73 -27.50
CA PRO A 173 -9.03 13.58 -26.72
C PRO A 173 -8.05 12.80 -25.85
N VAL A 174 -8.51 11.70 -25.23
CA VAL A 174 -7.68 10.81 -24.41
C VAL A 174 -6.70 10.03 -25.29
N LEU A 175 -7.16 9.52 -26.44
CA LEU A 175 -6.30 8.82 -27.41
C LEU A 175 -5.20 9.73 -27.97
N ASN A 176 -5.51 11.01 -28.22
CA ASN A 176 -4.54 12.00 -28.69
C ASN A 176 -3.54 12.38 -27.60
N ALA A 177 -4.00 12.53 -26.35
CA ALA A 177 -3.11 12.74 -25.21
C ALA A 177 -2.12 11.57 -25.04
N LEU A 178 -2.59 10.32 -25.12
CA LEU A 178 -1.72 9.14 -25.09
C LEU A 178 -0.65 9.18 -26.20
N LYS A 179 -1.05 9.52 -27.43
CA LYS A 179 -0.12 9.67 -28.56
C LYS A 179 0.91 10.76 -28.34
N SER A 180 0.52 11.91 -27.76
CA SER A 180 1.46 13.00 -27.45
C SER A 180 2.52 12.62 -26.42
N LYS A 181 2.19 11.70 -25.50
CA LYS A 181 3.15 11.09 -24.56
C LYS A 181 3.95 9.93 -25.17
N GLY A 182 3.82 9.66 -26.46
CA GLY A 182 4.50 8.54 -27.14
C GLY A 182 3.89 7.16 -26.88
N ILE A 183 2.75 7.08 -26.19
CA ILE A 183 2.11 5.83 -25.77
C ILE A 183 1.20 5.34 -26.90
N LYS A 184 1.73 4.43 -27.73
CA LYS A 184 1.03 3.92 -28.92
C LYS A 184 0.19 2.67 -28.65
N LYS A 185 0.62 1.82 -27.71
CA LYS A 185 -0.01 0.52 -27.41
C LYS A 185 -0.09 0.32 -25.90
N PRO A 186 -1.12 -0.38 -25.40
CA PRO A 186 -1.23 -0.69 -23.98
C PRO A 186 -0.13 -1.66 -23.55
N THR A 187 0.36 -1.50 -22.32
CA THR A 187 1.27 -2.45 -21.68
C THR A 187 0.53 -3.72 -21.24
N PRO A 188 1.20 -4.83 -20.90
CA PRO A 188 0.52 -6.07 -20.55
C PRO A 188 -0.48 -5.92 -19.39
N ILE A 189 -0.14 -5.12 -18.36
CA ILE A 189 -1.05 -4.88 -17.22
C ILE A 189 -2.28 -4.08 -17.67
N GLN A 190 -2.14 -3.20 -18.65
CA GLN A 190 -3.23 -2.41 -19.21
C GLN A 190 -4.12 -3.25 -20.14
N ILE A 191 -3.57 -4.21 -20.88
CA ILE A 191 -4.31 -5.08 -21.82
C ILE A 191 -5.44 -5.83 -21.12
N GLN A 192 -5.19 -6.33 -19.91
CA GLN A 192 -6.18 -7.06 -19.12
C GLN A 192 -6.79 -6.21 -18.00
N GLY A 193 -6.00 -5.34 -17.38
CA GLY A 193 -6.44 -4.49 -16.28
C GLY A 193 -7.47 -3.45 -16.70
N LEU A 194 -7.24 -2.69 -17.79
CA LEU A 194 -8.19 -1.65 -18.22
C LEU A 194 -9.58 -2.21 -18.53
N PRO A 195 -9.74 -3.32 -19.30
CA PRO A 195 -11.05 -3.93 -19.51
C PRO A 195 -11.74 -4.38 -18.21
N ALA A 196 -10.98 -4.92 -17.25
CA ALA A 196 -11.52 -5.33 -15.96
C ALA A 196 -12.03 -4.14 -15.15
N VAL A 197 -11.22 -3.07 -15.06
CA VAL A 197 -11.59 -1.84 -14.35
C VAL A 197 -12.78 -1.15 -15.01
N LEU A 198 -12.76 -0.98 -16.34
CA LEU A 198 -13.85 -0.33 -17.07
C LEU A 198 -15.16 -1.11 -16.97
N ALA A 199 -15.11 -2.43 -16.80
CA ALA A 199 -16.28 -3.26 -16.56
C ALA A 199 -16.86 -3.14 -15.14
N GLY A 200 -16.18 -2.46 -14.21
CA GLY A 200 -16.61 -2.29 -12.82
C GLY A 200 -16.17 -3.41 -11.87
N ARG A 201 -15.21 -4.24 -12.30
CA ARG A 201 -14.65 -5.31 -11.46
C ARG A 201 -13.58 -4.76 -10.53
N ASP A 202 -13.57 -5.26 -9.30
CA ASP A 202 -12.43 -5.07 -8.41
C ASP A 202 -11.21 -5.77 -9.01
N LEU A 203 -10.02 -5.19 -8.83
CA LEU A 203 -8.80 -5.65 -9.48
C LEU A 203 -7.65 -5.73 -8.48
N ILE A 204 -6.89 -6.82 -8.56
CA ILE A 204 -5.56 -6.92 -7.96
C ILE A 204 -4.55 -6.95 -9.11
N GLY A 205 -3.85 -5.84 -9.33
CA GLY A 205 -2.82 -5.70 -10.36
C GLY A 205 -1.43 -5.92 -9.77
N ILE A 206 -0.82 -7.07 -10.09
CA ILE A 206 0.55 -7.41 -9.71
C ILE A 206 1.46 -7.15 -10.90
N ALA A 207 2.30 -6.12 -10.79
CA ALA A 207 3.31 -5.82 -11.80
C ALA A 207 4.43 -4.95 -11.21
N PHE A 208 5.63 -5.05 -11.76
CA PHE A 208 6.79 -4.24 -11.36
C PHE A 208 6.57 -2.74 -11.67
N THR A 209 7.41 -1.86 -11.12
CA THR A 209 7.45 -0.42 -11.47
C THR A 209 7.73 -0.24 -12.97
N GLY A 210 7.26 0.82 -13.61
CA GLY A 210 7.43 1.01 -15.06
C GLY A 210 6.58 0.13 -15.97
N SER A 211 5.82 -0.83 -15.43
CA SER A 211 4.88 -1.64 -16.21
C SER A 211 3.65 -0.88 -16.72
N GLY A 212 3.51 0.41 -16.37
CA GLY A 212 2.39 1.25 -16.78
C GLY A 212 1.14 1.14 -15.89
N LYS A 213 1.30 0.73 -14.62
CA LYS A 213 0.21 0.64 -13.62
C LYS A 213 -0.55 1.96 -13.46
N THR A 214 0.15 3.09 -13.42
CA THR A 214 -0.45 4.42 -13.23
C THR A 214 -1.57 4.68 -14.23
N LEU A 215 -1.34 4.42 -15.51
CA LEU A 215 -2.40 4.59 -16.52
C LEU A 215 -3.52 3.55 -16.40
N ALA A 216 -3.23 2.35 -15.89
CA ALA A 216 -4.23 1.31 -15.69
C ALA A 216 -5.28 1.70 -14.65
N PHE A 217 -4.95 2.55 -13.67
CA PHE A 217 -5.90 3.05 -12.69
C PHE A 217 -6.27 4.53 -12.83
N THR A 218 -5.45 5.38 -13.43
CA THR A 218 -5.78 6.80 -13.61
C THR A 218 -6.74 7.01 -14.78
N LEU A 219 -6.58 6.29 -15.90
CA LEU A 219 -7.47 6.46 -17.05
C LEU A 219 -8.94 6.10 -16.74
N PRO A 220 -9.24 4.96 -16.07
CA PRO A 220 -10.62 4.65 -15.72
C PRO A 220 -11.23 5.66 -14.74
N MET A 221 -10.45 6.21 -13.81
CA MET A 221 -10.91 7.28 -12.93
C MET A 221 -11.30 8.54 -13.70
N VAL A 222 -10.46 8.97 -14.66
CA VAL A 222 -10.76 10.13 -15.52
C VAL A 222 -12.02 9.87 -16.35
N MET A 223 -12.20 8.65 -16.84
CA MET A 223 -13.40 8.26 -17.58
C MET A 223 -14.66 8.29 -16.71
N LEU A 224 -14.58 7.79 -15.47
CA LEU A 224 -15.68 7.86 -14.50
C LEU A 224 -16.05 9.30 -14.19
N ALA A 225 -15.04 10.16 -13.93
CA ALA A 225 -15.25 11.58 -13.68
C ALA A 225 -15.90 12.29 -14.88
N LEU A 226 -15.48 11.95 -16.11
CA LEU A 226 -16.06 12.49 -17.33
C LEU A 226 -17.52 12.05 -17.54
N GLU A 227 -17.83 10.78 -17.28
CA GLU A 227 -19.18 10.23 -17.40
C GLU A 227 -20.14 10.90 -16.40
N GLU A 228 -19.72 10.99 -15.14
CA GLU A 228 -20.54 11.57 -14.08
C GLU A 228 -20.73 13.09 -14.28
N GLU A 229 -19.69 13.84 -14.62
CA GLU A 229 -19.80 15.29 -14.86
C GLU A 229 -20.72 15.62 -16.06
N LYS A 230 -20.71 14.78 -17.11
CA LYS A 230 -21.64 14.93 -18.24
C LYS A 230 -23.08 14.60 -17.88
N ARG A 231 -23.29 13.72 -16.90
CA ARG A 231 -24.62 13.32 -16.44
C ARG A 231 -25.21 14.35 -15.49
N MET A 232 -24.43 14.76 -14.49
CA MET A 232 -24.80 15.75 -13.49
C MET A 232 -23.54 16.48 -13.02
N PRO A 233 -23.42 17.79 -13.29
CA PRO A 233 -22.24 18.56 -12.90
C PRO A 233 -22.03 18.56 -11.39
N VAL A 234 -20.78 18.39 -10.96
CA VAL A 234 -20.41 18.37 -9.54
C VAL A 234 -20.67 19.74 -8.92
N THR A 235 -21.41 19.73 -7.81
CA THR A 235 -21.63 20.94 -7.01
C THR A 235 -20.72 20.98 -5.80
N ARG A 236 -20.64 22.16 -5.16
CA ARG A 236 -19.77 22.38 -4.02
C ARG A 236 -20.16 21.47 -2.85
N GLY A 237 -19.18 20.72 -2.33
CA GLY A 237 -19.33 19.93 -1.12
C GLY A 237 -19.79 18.49 -1.32
N GLU A 238 -19.91 18.02 -2.56
CA GLU A 238 -20.32 16.65 -2.87
C GLU A 238 -19.19 15.61 -2.76
N GLY A 239 -17.93 16.07 -2.79
CA GLY A 239 -16.76 15.20 -2.75
C GLY A 239 -16.40 14.59 -4.12
N PRO A 240 -15.30 13.82 -4.18
CA PRO A 240 -14.81 13.24 -5.43
C PRO A 240 -15.58 11.96 -5.84
N PHE A 241 -15.56 11.64 -7.13
CA PHE A 241 -16.02 10.36 -7.67
C PHE A 241 -14.97 9.26 -7.52
N GLY A 242 -13.68 9.62 -7.54
CA GLY A 242 -12.57 8.68 -7.43
C GLY A 242 -11.45 9.15 -6.51
N LEU A 243 -10.86 8.21 -5.80
CA LEU A 243 -9.75 8.39 -4.87
C LEU A 243 -8.61 7.42 -5.21
N ILE A 244 -7.38 7.93 -5.36
CA ILE A 244 -6.15 7.13 -5.35
C ILE A 244 -5.39 7.43 -4.05
N LEU A 245 -5.02 6.38 -3.34
CA LEU A 245 -4.09 6.44 -2.21
C LEU A 245 -2.70 6.02 -2.67
N CYS A 246 -1.72 6.87 -2.38
CA CYS A 246 -0.29 6.61 -2.61
C CYS A 246 0.46 6.64 -1.27
N PRO A 247 1.51 5.82 -1.08
CA PRO A 247 2.31 5.84 0.14
C PRO A 247 3.17 7.11 0.30
N SER A 248 3.64 7.71 -0.81
CA SER A 248 4.51 8.89 -0.78
C SER A 248 3.86 10.13 -1.39
N ARG A 249 4.33 11.30 -0.96
CA ARG A 249 3.86 12.61 -1.45
C ARG A 249 4.23 12.80 -2.92
N GLU A 250 5.41 12.31 -3.29
CA GLU A 250 6.00 12.41 -4.61
C GLU A 250 5.22 11.58 -5.62
N LEU A 251 4.86 10.34 -5.27
CA LEU A 251 4.05 9.46 -6.11
C LEU A 251 2.63 10.00 -6.28
N ALA A 252 2.04 10.55 -5.21
CA ALA A 252 0.76 11.22 -5.28
C ALA A 252 0.78 12.44 -6.22
N ARG A 253 1.86 13.25 -6.18
CA ARG A 253 2.03 14.40 -7.08
C ARG A 253 2.13 13.97 -8.53
N GLN A 254 2.96 12.98 -8.84
CA GLN A 254 3.10 12.43 -10.19
C GLN A 254 1.78 11.87 -10.72
N THR A 255 1.08 11.10 -9.90
CA THR A 255 -0.23 10.54 -10.28
C THR A 255 -1.27 11.64 -10.53
N CYS A 256 -1.26 12.69 -9.72
CA CYS A 256 -2.14 13.85 -9.93
C CYS A 256 -1.82 14.58 -11.24
N GLU A 257 -0.54 14.81 -11.55
CA GLU A 257 -0.11 15.41 -12.82
C GLU A 257 -0.56 14.58 -14.04
N VAL A 258 -0.54 13.25 -13.92
CA VAL A 258 -1.08 12.37 -14.97
C VAL A 258 -2.58 12.56 -15.14
N ALA A 259 -3.35 12.64 -14.04
CA ALA A 259 -4.79 12.90 -14.09
C ALA A 259 -5.11 14.27 -14.71
N ASP A 260 -4.38 15.32 -14.30
CA ASP A 260 -4.52 16.70 -14.78
C ASP A 260 -4.20 16.82 -16.27
N HIS A 261 -3.22 16.06 -16.76
CA HIS A 261 -2.88 16.02 -18.18
C HIS A 261 -4.06 15.53 -19.04
N PHE A 262 -4.71 14.43 -18.66
CA PHE A 262 -5.86 13.91 -19.39
C PHE A 262 -7.11 14.80 -19.22
N ALA A 263 -7.33 15.36 -18.03
CA ALA A 263 -8.38 16.34 -17.78
C ALA A 263 -8.23 17.57 -18.70
N SER A 264 -7.01 18.10 -18.82
CA SER A 264 -6.70 19.25 -19.68
C SER A 264 -6.90 18.92 -21.16
N ALA A 265 -6.52 17.72 -21.59
CA ALA A 265 -6.74 17.28 -22.97
C ALA A 265 -8.23 17.18 -23.32
N ILE A 266 -9.05 16.68 -22.40
CA ILE A 266 -10.52 16.62 -22.55
C ILE A 266 -11.09 18.03 -22.65
N HIS A 267 -10.69 18.93 -21.75
CA HIS A 267 -11.17 20.31 -21.75
C HIS A 267 -10.78 21.06 -23.03
N SER A 268 -9.54 20.93 -23.48
CA SER A 268 -9.02 21.56 -24.71
C SER A 268 -9.74 21.10 -25.97
N ALA A 269 -10.34 19.90 -25.94
CA ALA A 269 -11.17 19.37 -27.01
C ALA A 269 -12.67 19.75 -26.90
N GLY A 270 -13.02 20.71 -26.02
CA GLY A 270 -14.39 21.17 -25.80
C GLY A 270 -15.20 20.35 -24.79
N GLY A 271 -14.55 19.47 -24.02
CA GLY A 271 -15.17 18.73 -22.93
C GLY A 271 -15.32 19.54 -21.63
N PRO A 272 -16.03 19.00 -20.62
CA PRO A 272 -16.16 19.64 -19.33
C PRO A 272 -14.80 19.71 -18.62
N GLN A 273 -14.64 20.70 -17.74
CA GLN A 273 -13.42 20.88 -16.97
C GLN A 273 -13.40 19.92 -15.77
N LEU A 274 -12.63 18.84 -15.91
CA LEU A 274 -12.34 17.94 -14.79
C LEU A 274 -11.26 18.54 -13.89
N ARG A 275 -11.39 18.31 -12.58
CA ARG A 275 -10.55 18.91 -11.53
C ARG A 275 -10.04 17.83 -10.58
N SER A 276 -8.73 17.80 -10.36
CA SER A 276 -8.03 16.87 -9.46
C SER A 276 -7.54 17.59 -8.21
N LEU A 277 -7.77 17.00 -7.03
CA LEU A 277 -7.18 17.47 -5.77
C LEU A 277 -5.98 16.60 -5.40
N CYS A 278 -4.80 17.20 -5.28
CA CYS A 278 -3.61 16.57 -4.70
C CYS A 278 -3.58 16.82 -3.17
N CYS A 279 -3.96 15.81 -2.41
CA CYS A 279 -4.12 15.87 -0.95
C CYS A 279 -2.88 15.28 -0.25
N ILE A 280 -1.79 16.05 -0.23
CA ILE A 280 -0.51 15.66 0.37
C ILE A 280 -0.08 16.63 1.48
N GLY A 281 0.70 16.12 2.44
CA GLY A 281 1.30 16.95 3.49
C GLY A 281 2.34 17.93 2.95
N GLY A 282 2.61 19.01 3.69
CA GLY A 282 3.59 20.03 3.30
C GLY A 282 3.05 21.15 2.39
N GLN A 283 1.85 21.00 1.82
CA GLN A 283 1.19 22.08 1.09
C GLN A 283 0.29 22.94 1.99
N ALA A 284 0.22 24.24 1.67
CA ALA A 284 -0.65 25.18 2.36
C ALA A 284 -2.12 24.76 2.22
N ILE A 285 -2.82 24.65 3.35
CA ILE A 285 -4.23 24.24 3.39
C ILE A 285 -5.10 25.20 2.57
N SER A 286 -4.78 26.50 2.59
CA SER A 286 -5.53 27.54 1.88
C SER A 286 -5.67 27.26 0.38
N ALA A 287 -4.58 26.89 -0.29
CA ALA A 287 -4.58 26.58 -1.73
C ALA A 287 -5.47 25.37 -2.06
N GLN A 288 -5.45 24.35 -1.20
CA GLN A 288 -6.33 23.17 -1.34
C GLN A 288 -7.80 23.52 -1.10
N MET A 289 -8.10 24.47 -0.19
CA MET A 289 -9.48 24.85 0.14
C MET A 289 -10.20 25.56 -0.99
N ASP A 290 -9.50 26.35 -1.81
CA ASP A 290 -10.14 27.03 -2.94
C ASP A 290 -10.64 26.03 -3.98
N LEU A 291 -9.85 25.00 -4.27
CA LEU A 291 -10.28 23.90 -5.14
C LEU A 291 -11.42 23.10 -4.52
N VAL A 292 -11.36 22.79 -3.22
CA VAL A 292 -12.45 22.09 -2.51
C VAL A 292 -13.75 22.88 -2.57
N ARG A 293 -13.69 24.22 -2.46
CA ARG A 293 -14.86 25.11 -2.58
C ARG A 293 -15.41 25.15 -4.00
N ALA A 294 -14.56 25.04 -5.03
CA ALA A 294 -14.97 24.96 -6.42
C ALA A 294 -15.60 23.60 -6.79
N GLY A 295 -15.45 22.58 -5.93
CA GLY A 295 -15.83 21.20 -6.22
C GLY A 295 -14.77 20.52 -7.09
N PHE A 296 -14.52 19.23 -6.85
CA PHE A 296 -13.48 18.47 -7.55
C PHE A 296 -13.97 17.05 -7.79
N HIS A 297 -13.44 16.40 -8.83
CA HIS A 297 -13.96 15.13 -9.34
C HIS A 297 -13.08 13.96 -8.91
N MET A 298 -11.78 14.21 -8.79
CA MET A 298 -10.75 13.20 -8.54
C MET A 298 -9.88 13.65 -7.38
N CYS A 299 -9.46 12.71 -6.55
CA CYS A 299 -8.56 12.96 -5.43
C CYS A 299 -7.37 11.99 -5.49
N VAL A 300 -6.16 12.51 -5.35
CA VAL A 300 -4.95 11.72 -5.15
C VAL A 300 -4.36 12.13 -3.83
N ALA A 301 -4.17 11.18 -2.90
CA ALA A 301 -3.87 11.51 -1.52
C ALA A 301 -2.87 10.57 -0.85
N THR A 302 -2.15 11.11 0.12
CA THR A 302 -1.46 10.30 1.15
C THR A 302 -2.42 10.02 2.31
N PRO A 303 -2.49 8.80 2.87
CA PRO A 303 -3.49 8.42 3.88
C PRO A 303 -3.61 9.37 5.07
N GLY A 304 -2.52 9.73 5.74
CA GLY A 304 -2.56 10.65 6.89
C GLY A 304 -3.15 12.02 6.58
N ARG A 305 -2.81 12.62 5.42
CA ARG A 305 -3.37 13.92 5.01
C ARG A 305 -4.84 13.81 4.62
N LEU A 306 -5.23 12.72 3.96
CA LEU A 306 -6.63 12.46 3.66
C LEU A 306 -7.46 12.40 4.94
N ASN A 307 -7.02 11.62 5.92
CA ASN A 307 -7.71 11.46 7.19
C ASN A 307 -7.84 12.79 7.94
N ASP A 308 -6.80 13.64 7.95
CA ASP A 308 -6.90 14.99 8.54
C ASP A 308 -8.01 15.83 7.89
N MET A 309 -8.13 15.79 6.56
CA MET A 309 -9.12 16.56 5.81
C MET A 309 -10.55 16.03 6.03
N LEU A 310 -10.71 14.71 6.11
CA LEU A 310 -11.98 14.04 6.40
C LEU A 310 -12.43 14.25 7.85
N ASN A 311 -11.52 14.09 8.82
CA ASN A 311 -11.76 14.34 10.25
C ASN A 311 -12.22 15.79 10.51
N LYS A 312 -11.58 16.76 9.84
CA LYS A 312 -11.94 18.19 9.90
C LYS A 312 -13.16 18.54 9.04
N LYS A 313 -13.81 17.55 8.41
CA LYS A 313 -15.00 17.70 7.55
C LYS A 313 -14.80 18.76 6.45
N ARG A 314 -13.60 18.81 5.86
CA ARG A 314 -13.31 19.73 4.74
C ARG A 314 -14.01 19.29 3.47
N PHE A 315 -14.13 17.98 3.25
CA PHE A 315 -14.96 17.34 2.23
C PHE A 315 -15.38 15.95 2.72
N ASN A 316 -16.26 15.27 1.98
CA ASN A 316 -16.75 13.90 2.26
C ASN A 316 -16.46 12.96 1.08
N LEU A 317 -16.72 11.67 1.26
CA LEU A 317 -16.55 10.63 0.24
C LEU A 317 -17.90 10.00 -0.18
N ASP A 318 -19.00 10.75 -0.06
CA ASP A 318 -20.35 10.20 -0.26
C ASP A 318 -20.64 9.80 -1.72
N LEU A 319 -19.99 10.49 -2.67
CA LEU A 319 -20.03 10.18 -4.10
C LEU A 319 -18.86 9.32 -4.60
N CYS A 320 -17.92 8.98 -3.72
CA CYS A 320 -16.72 8.25 -4.13
C CYS A 320 -17.06 6.78 -4.40
N ARG A 321 -16.98 6.37 -5.67
CA ARG A 321 -17.31 5.02 -6.15
C ARG A 321 -16.09 4.25 -6.63
N TYR A 322 -14.93 4.89 -6.65
CA TYR A 322 -13.69 4.33 -7.16
C TYR A 322 -12.56 4.58 -6.17
N LEU A 323 -11.96 3.50 -5.67
CA LEU A 323 -10.81 3.53 -4.78
C LEU A 323 -9.66 2.75 -5.41
N CYS A 324 -8.50 3.38 -5.52
CA CYS A 324 -7.27 2.70 -5.91
C CYS A 324 -6.23 2.81 -4.81
N LEU A 325 -5.61 1.69 -4.47
CA LEU A 325 -4.47 1.58 -3.57
C LEU A 325 -3.23 1.32 -4.41
N ASP A 326 -2.39 2.32 -4.62
CA ASP A 326 -1.12 2.17 -5.35
C ASP A 326 0.03 1.83 -4.40
N GLU A 327 0.94 0.96 -4.84
CA GLU A 327 2.00 0.37 -3.99
C GLU A 327 1.46 -0.16 -2.65
N ALA A 328 0.43 -1.00 -2.74
CA ALA A 328 -0.27 -1.54 -1.56
C ALA A 328 0.62 -2.39 -0.65
N ASP A 329 1.67 -3.02 -1.18
CA ASP A 329 2.71 -3.69 -0.40
C ASP A 329 3.40 -2.75 0.58
N ARG A 330 3.63 -1.50 0.18
CA ARG A 330 4.23 -0.50 1.06
C ARG A 330 3.23 0.03 2.07
N MET A 331 1.99 0.30 1.66
CA MET A 331 0.97 0.82 2.57
C MET A 331 0.54 -0.19 3.63
N ILE A 332 0.43 -1.48 3.28
CA ILE A 332 -0.01 -2.54 4.20
C ILE A 332 1.19 -3.20 4.91
N GLY A 333 2.40 -3.04 4.38
CA GLY A 333 3.62 -3.50 5.03
C GLY A 333 3.91 -2.78 6.35
N GLU A 334 3.57 -1.49 6.44
CA GLU A 334 3.80 -0.64 7.60
C GLU A 334 2.54 -0.52 8.48
N PRO A 335 2.58 -0.89 9.79
CA PRO A 335 1.40 -0.91 10.66
C PRO A 335 0.62 0.41 10.72
N ASN A 336 1.33 1.55 10.74
CA ASN A 336 0.71 2.86 10.84
C ASN A 336 -0.11 3.21 9.58
N PHE A 337 0.41 2.86 8.39
CA PHE A 337 -0.28 3.13 7.12
C PHE A 337 -1.51 2.24 6.94
N GLU A 338 -1.44 0.98 7.39
CA GLU A 338 -2.61 0.10 7.34
C GLU A 338 -3.79 0.70 8.13
N GLU A 339 -3.56 1.13 9.38
CA GLU A 339 -4.62 1.75 10.20
C GLU A 339 -5.21 3.01 9.55
N GLU A 340 -4.37 3.83 8.93
CA GLU A 340 -4.81 5.03 8.20
C GLU A 340 -5.67 4.69 6.99
N VAL A 341 -5.30 3.66 6.21
CA VAL A 341 -6.08 3.19 5.05
C VAL A 341 -7.41 2.60 5.53
N ARG A 342 -7.42 1.82 6.61
CA ARG A 342 -8.66 1.27 7.19
C ARG A 342 -9.59 2.39 7.66
N THR A 343 -9.04 3.42 8.32
CA THR A 343 -9.79 4.60 8.74
C THR A 343 -10.38 5.35 7.55
N ALA A 344 -9.64 5.49 6.44
CA ALA A 344 -10.16 6.11 5.23
C ALA A 344 -11.32 5.30 4.62
N MET A 345 -11.30 3.97 4.71
CA MET A 345 -12.39 3.11 4.24
C MET A 345 -13.70 3.30 5.03
N ASP A 346 -13.64 3.70 6.30
CA ASP A 346 -14.83 3.94 7.12
C ASP A 346 -15.68 5.14 6.66
N TYR A 347 -15.05 6.08 5.94
CA TYR A 347 -15.74 7.27 5.41
C TYR A 347 -16.63 6.99 4.20
N PHE A 348 -16.50 5.82 3.57
CA PHE A 348 -17.34 5.43 2.45
C PHE A 348 -18.72 4.98 2.94
N VAL A 349 -19.77 5.42 2.25
CA VAL A 349 -21.17 5.17 2.64
C VAL A 349 -21.86 4.14 1.73
N LYS A 350 -21.32 3.91 0.53
CA LYS A 350 -21.90 3.09 -0.53
C LYS A 350 -20.85 2.14 -1.08
N GLN A 351 -21.32 1.15 -1.83
CA GLN A 351 -20.46 0.28 -2.62
C GLN A 351 -19.52 1.09 -3.51
N ARG A 352 -18.27 0.64 -3.58
CA ARG A 352 -17.22 1.19 -4.41
C ARG A 352 -16.51 0.06 -5.15
N GLN A 353 -15.96 0.38 -6.30
CA GLN A 353 -14.98 -0.45 -6.96
C GLN A 353 -13.61 -0.21 -6.30
N THR A 354 -12.95 -1.29 -5.88
CA THR A 354 -11.63 -1.22 -5.23
C THR A 354 -10.57 -1.88 -6.09
N LEU A 355 -9.50 -1.13 -6.38
CA LEU A 355 -8.33 -1.61 -7.09
C LEU A 355 -7.12 -1.60 -6.17
N LEU A 356 -6.33 -2.66 -6.24
CA LEU A 356 -5.09 -2.81 -5.49
C LEU A 356 -3.95 -3.07 -6.47
N PHE A 357 -2.98 -2.17 -6.52
CA PHE A 357 -1.78 -2.33 -7.33
C PHE A 357 -0.57 -2.54 -6.43
N SER A 358 0.24 -3.55 -6.76
CA SER A 358 1.42 -3.92 -5.99
C SER A 358 2.49 -4.54 -6.88
N ALA A 359 3.76 -4.48 -6.47
CA ALA A 359 4.82 -5.24 -7.11
C ALA A 359 4.86 -6.69 -6.60
N THR A 360 4.49 -6.90 -5.34
CA THR A 360 4.56 -8.19 -4.65
C THR A 360 3.22 -8.55 -4.01
N MET A 361 3.08 -9.81 -3.58
CA MET A 361 1.84 -10.32 -2.98
C MET A 361 2.10 -11.19 -1.73
N PRO A 362 2.76 -10.67 -0.68
CA PRO A 362 2.89 -11.37 0.59
C PRO A 362 1.51 -11.65 1.23
N ASN A 363 1.48 -12.64 2.14
CA ASN A 363 0.26 -13.11 2.81
C ASN A 363 -0.53 -11.97 3.48
N LYS A 364 0.14 -10.95 4.03
CA LYS A 364 -0.52 -9.77 4.61
C LYS A 364 -1.38 -9.01 3.60
N ILE A 365 -0.87 -8.77 2.40
CA ILE A 365 -1.63 -8.10 1.33
C ILE A 365 -2.75 -9.00 0.83
N GLN A 366 -2.50 -10.31 0.68
CA GLN A 366 -3.54 -11.25 0.27
C GLN A 366 -4.72 -11.23 1.25
N ASN A 367 -4.43 -11.25 2.56
CA ASN A 367 -5.45 -11.17 3.60
C ASN A 367 -6.17 -9.83 3.60
N PHE A 368 -5.43 -8.73 3.45
CA PHE A 368 -6.03 -7.40 3.31
C PHE A 368 -6.97 -7.35 2.09
N ALA A 369 -6.53 -7.87 0.94
CA ALA A 369 -7.30 -7.86 -0.29
C ALA A 369 -8.59 -8.67 -0.17
N LYS A 370 -8.55 -9.85 0.46
CA LYS A 370 -9.75 -10.66 0.76
C LYS A 370 -10.77 -9.89 1.60
N SER A 371 -10.30 -9.05 2.52
CA SER A 371 -11.19 -8.27 3.38
C SER A 371 -11.72 -6.99 2.73
N ALA A 372 -11.03 -6.44 1.72
CA ALA A 372 -11.32 -5.14 1.13
C ALA A 372 -12.00 -5.19 -0.25
N LEU A 373 -11.81 -6.26 -1.03
CA LEU A 373 -12.29 -6.37 -2.42
C LEU A 373 -13.43 -7.39 -2.54
N VAL A 374 -14.31 -7.17 -3.52
CA VAL A 374 -15.47 -8.03 -3.82
C VAL A 374 -15.26 -8.74 -5.16
N ARG A 375 -15.17 -10.08 -5.14
CA ARG A 375 -14.91 -10.94 -6.33
C ARG A 375 -13.84 -10.34 -7.28
N PRO A 376 -12.63 -10.05 -6.79
CA PRO A 376 -11.62 -9.38 -7.59
C PRO A 376 -11.10 -10.25 -8.74
N VAL A 377 -10.70 -9.60 -9.83
CA VAL A 377 -9.85 -10.21 -10.86
C VAL A 377 -8.40 -9.97 -10.46
N ILE A 378 -7.58 -11.02 -10.45
CA ILE A 378 -6.15 -10.90 -10.19
C ILE A 378 -5.45 -10.93 -11.54
N VAL A 379 -4.70 -9.87 -11.85
CA VAL A 379 -3.91 -9.77 -13.07
C VAL A 379 -2.45 -9.67 -12.67
N ASN A 380 -1.69 -10.70 -13.01
CA ASN A 380 -0.28 -10.78 -12.72
C ASN A 380 0.51 -10.75 -14.03
N VAL A 381 1.42 -9.79 -14.14
CA VAL A 381 2.24 -9.58 -15.33
C VAL A 381 3.69 -9.86 -14.99
N GLY A 382 4.25 -10.87 -15.66
CA GLY A 382 5.57 -11.40 -15.33
C GLY A 382 5.53 -12.44 -14.20
N ARG A 383 6.69 -12.84 -13.68
CA ARG A 383 6.75 -13.69 -12.49
C ARG A 383 6.53 -12.81 -11.26
N ALA A 384 5.48 -13.08 -10.48
CA ALA A 384 5.23 -12.38 -9.22
C ALA A 384 6.45 -12.49 -8.30
N GLY A 385 6.91 -11.35 -7.76
CA GLY A 385 8.08 -11.28 -6.90
C GLY A 385 9.44 -11.48 -7.61
N ALA A 386 9.46 -11.65 -8.92
CA ALA A 386 10.71 -11.60 -9.68
C ALA A 386 11.09 -10.15 -9.96
N ALA A 387 12.38 -9.86 -9.88
CA ALA A 387 12.96 -8.67 -10.48
C ALA A 387 12.55 -8.54 -11.95
N ASN A 388 12.47 -7.31 -12.46
CA ASN A 388 12.24 -7.07 -13.88
C ASN A 388 13.28 -7.89 -14.69
N LEU A 389 12.82 -8.73 -15.62
CA LEU A 389 13.69 -9.59 -16.44
C LEU A 389 14.67 -8.79 -17.30
N ASP A 390 14.38 -7.50 -17.50
CA ASP A 390 15.24 -6.57 -18.24
C ASP A 390 16.37 -5.97 -17.38
N VAL A 391 16.50 -6.37 -16.11
CA VAL A 391 17.55 -5.92 -15.19
C VAL A 391 18.55 -7.03 -14.95
N ILE A 392 19.79 -6.78 -15.35
CA ILE A 392 20.94 -7.62 -15.03
C ILE A 392 21.34 -7.31 -13.58
N GLN A 393 21.64 -8.36 -12.80
CA GLN A 393 21.96 -8.27 -11.37
C GLN A 393 23.27 -9.03 -11.06
N GLU A 394 24.34 -8.33 -10.68
CA GLU A 394 25.54 -8.90 -10.02
C GLU A 394 25.54 -8.58 -8.54
N VAL A 395 26.14 -9.51 -7.79
CA VAL A 395 26.37 -9.41 -6.36
C VAL A 395 27.87 -9.57 -6.13
N GLU A 396 28.50 -8.53 -5.62
CA GLU A 396 29.92 -8.51 -5.28
C GLU A 396 30.09 -8.48 -3.76
N TYR A 397 30.86 -9.44 -3.21
CA TYR A 397 31.14 -9.51 -1.78
C TYR A 397 32.31 -8.61 -1.42
N VAL A 398 32.05 -7.53 -0.69
CA VAL A 398 33.04 -6.54 -0.28
C VAL A 398 33.02 -6.40 1.23
N LYS A 399 34.21 -6.26 1.85
CA LYS A 399 34.32 -5.96 3.28
C LYS A 399 33.83 -4.54 3.56
N GLN A 400 33.26 -4.31 4.74
CA GLN A 400 32.63 -3.02 5.08
C GLN A 400 33.57 -1.83 4.91
N GLU A 401 34.86 -1.99 5.27
CA GLU A 401 35.87 -0.93 5.22
C GLU A 401 36.27 -0.58 3.78
N ALA A 402 36.10 -1.52 2.84
CA ALA A 402 36.47 -1.35 1.44
C ALA A 402 35.30 -0.85 0.58
N LYS A 403 34.05 -0.86 1.08
CA LYS A 403 32.86 -0.50 0.31
C LYS A 403 32.94 0.87 -0.35
N VAL A 404 33.40 1.90 0.38
CA VAL A 404 33.46 3.28 -0.12
C VAL A 404 34.50 3.44 -1.25
N LEU A 405 35.65 2.76 -1.13
CA LEU A 405 36.67 2.75 -2.19
C LEU A 405 36.15 2.00 -3.41
N TYR A 406 35.51 0.86 -3.18
CA TYR A 406 34.95 0.02 -4.23
C TYR A 406 33.80 0.72 -4.99
N LEU A 407 33.04 1.58 -4.32
CA LEU A 407 32.01 2.40 -4.94
C LEU A 407 32.55 3.24 -6.11
N LEU A 408 33.77 3.79 -6.00
CA LEU A 408 34.39 4.53 -7.09
C LEU A 408 34.71 3.65 -8.29
N GLU A 409 35.16 2.41 -8.05
CA GLU A 409 35.38 1.43 -9.11
C GLU A 409 34.06 1.07 -9.79
N CYS A 410 32.98 0.87 -9.03
CA CYS A 410 31.64 0.64 -9.56
C CYS A 410 31.11 1.80 -10.39
N LEU A 411 31.39 3.04 -9.99
CA LEU A 411 31.01 4.24 -10.75
C LEU A 411 31.75 4.37 -12.09
N GLN A 412 32.92 3.73 -12.23
CA GLN A 412 33.65 3.71 -13.50
C GLN A 412 33.14 2.64 -14.47
N LYS A 413 32.39 1.64 -13.99
CA LYS A 413 31.88 0.53 -14.82
C LYS A 413 30.83 1.00 -15.84
N THR A 414 30.07 2.05 -15.53
CA THR A 414 28.89 2.47 -16.31
C THR A 414 28.74 3.98 -16.33
N ALA A 415 28.18 4.50 -17.42
CA ALA A 415 27.95 5.93 -17.59
C ALA A 415 26.80 6.43 -16.69
N PRO A 416 26.80 7.72 -16.30
CA PRO A 416 25.67 8.34 -15.62
C PRO A 416 24.41 8.37 -16.51
N PRO A 417 23.19 8.46 -15.92
CA PRO A 417 22.91 8.71 -14.50
C PRO A 417 22.99 7.45 -13.61
N VAL A 418 23.55 7.60 -12.41
CA VAL A 418 23.69 6.52 -11.40
C VAL A 418 22.86 6.82 -10.17
N LEU A 419 22.27 5.79 -9.57
CA LEU A 419 21.50 5.90 -8.33
C LEU A 419 22.07 4.96 -7.26
N ILE A 420 22.38 5.49 -6.08
CA ILE A 420 23.02 4.78 -4.97
C ILE A 420 22.05 4.71 -3.79
N PHE A 421 21.73 3.50 -3.35
CA PHE A 421 20.87 3.27 -2.19
C PHE A 421 21.69 2.89 -0.96
N CYS A 422 21.45 3.60 0.14
CA CYS A 422 22.03 3.34 1.46
C CYS A 422 20.92 3.09 2.49
N GLU A 423 21.22 2.34 3.57
CA GLU A 423 20.24 2.12 4.64
C GLU A 423 20.12 3.34 5.56
N ASN A 424 21.25 3.91 6.01
CA ASN A 424 21.28 4.99 6.99
C ASN A 424 21.43 6.37 6.36
N LYS A 425 20.91 7.39 7.06
CA LYS A 425 21.05 8.80 6.64
C LYS A 425 22.50 9.29 6.72
N THR A 426 23.24 8.84 7.73
CA THR A 426 24.66 9.16 7.92
C THR A 426 25.49 8.68 6.74
N ASP A 427 25.25 7.44 6.30
CA ASP A 427 26.00 6.85 5.19
C ASP A 427 25.75 7.61 3.88
N VAL A 428 24.53 8.13 3.68
CA VAL A 428 24.20 8.99 2.53
C VAL A 428 25.05 10.27 2.53
N ASP A 429 25.17 10.93 3.69
CA ASP A 429 25.92 12.18 3.82
C ASP A 429 27.43 11.93 3.71
N ASP A 430 27.95 10.87 4.34
CA ASP A 430 29.36 10.49 4.27
C ASP A 430 29.80 10.15 2.83
N ILE A 431 28.98 9.39 2.10
CA ILE A 431 29.24 9.06 0.69
C ILE A 431 29.10 10.31 -0.18
N HIS A 432 28.15 11.20 0.12
CA HIS A 432 27.97 12.44 -0.63
C HIS A 432 29.20 13.35 -0.51
N GLU A 433 29.69 13.57 0.71
CA GLU A 433 30.90 14.34 0.96
C GLU A 433 32.12 13.70 0.27
N TYR A 434 32.27 12.38 0.39
CA TYR A 434 33.36 11.66 -0.24
C TYR A 434 33.36 11.79 -1.77
N LEU A 435 32.21 11.64 -2.42
CA LEU A 435 32.08 11.78 -3.87
C LEU A 435 32.34 13.22 -4.33
N MET A 436 31.88 14.21 -3.56
CA MET A 436 32.16 15.63 -3.82
C MET A 436 33.66 15.94 -3.74
N LEU A 437 34.38 15.40 -2.74
CA LEU A 437 35.84 15.54 -2.61
C LEU A 437 36.59 14.91 -3.79
N LYS A 438 36.05 13.85 -4.38
CA LYS A 438 36.59 13.19 -5.58
C LYS A 438 36.20 13.90 -6.89
N GLY A 439 35.42 14.99 -6.81
CA GLY A 439 34.99 15.76 -7.97
C GLY A 439 33.82 15.14 -8.75
N VAL A 440 33.12 14.16 -8.16
CA VAL A 440 31.93 13.56 -8.78
C VAL A 440 30.71 14.42 -8.49
N GLY A 441 29.93 14.74 -9.53
CA GLY A 441 28.71 15.54 -9.41
C GLY A 441 27.58 14.78 -8.74
N ALA A 442 27.60 14.71 -7.40
CA ALA A 442 26.60 13.97 -6.63
C ALA A 442 25.60 14.88 -5.90
N VAL A 443 24.39 14.37 -5.69
CA VAL A 443 23.34 14.94 -4.83
C VAL A 443 22.81 13.86 -3.89
N ALA A 444 22.37 14.27 -2.70
CA ALA A 444 21.88 13.37 -1.66
C ALA A 444 20.44 13.70 -1.24
N ILE A 445 19.61 12.68 -1.03
CA ILE A 445 18.22 12.78 -0.56
C ILE A 445 17.98 11.77 0.56
N HIS A 446 17.60 12.26 1.74
CA HIS A 446 17.13 11.45 2.87
C HIS A 446 16.08 12.24 3.66
N GLY A 447 15.33 11.57 4.53
CA GLY A 447 14.29 12.21 5.36
C GLY A 447 14.80 13.12 6.48
N GLY A 448 16.06 13.56 6.42
CA GLY A 448 16.61 14.61 7.28
C GLY A 448 16.81 15.95 6.56
N LYS A 449 16.69 15.97 5.21
CA LYS A 449 16.79 17.18 4.41
C LYS A 449 15.47 17.92 4.34
N ASP A 450 15.56 19.23 4.16
CA ASP A 450 14.39 20.07 3.97
C ASP A 450 13.74 19.80 2.61
N GLN A 451 12.45 20.09 2.50
CA GLN A 451 11.68 19.79 1.28
C GLN A 451 12.23 20.54 0.06
N GLU A 452 12.64 21.80 0.23
CA GLU A 452 13.24 22.61 -0.83
C GLU A 452 14.56 22.00 -1.32
N GLU A 453 15.38 21.46 -0.42
CA GLU A 453 16.63 20.78 -0.76
C GLU A 453 16.38 19.48 -1.51
N ARG A 454 15.37 18.69 -1.08
CA ARG A 454 14.96 17.46 -1.78
C ARG A 454 14.52 17.78 -3.20
N GLU A 455 13.66 18.78 -3.39
CA GLU A 455 13.18 19.20 -4.72
C GLU A 455 14.31 19.72 -5.60
N TYR A 456 15.22 20.51 -5.04
CA TYR A 456 16.42 20.96 -5.73
C TYR A 456 17.29 19.79 -6.20
N ALA A 457 17.57 18.83 -5.31
CA ALA A 457 18.37 17.64 -5.63
C ALA A 457 17.74 16.81 -6.76
N ILE A 458 16.42 16.58 -6.68
CA ILE A 458 15.67 15.82 -7.70
C ILE A 458 15.73 16.54 -9.04
N ASN A 459 15.51 17.86 -9.06
CA ASN A 459 15.52 18.64 -10.30
C ASN A 459 16.92 18.66 -10.94
N MET A 460 17.97 18.85 -10.14
CA MET A 460 19.35 18.86 -10.65
C MET A 460 19.76 17.51 -11.26
N TYR A 461 19.33 16.41 -10.64
CA TYR A 461 19.56 15.06 -11.18
C TYR A 461 18.75 14.82 -12.45
N ARG A 462 17.46 15.18 -12.45
CA ARG A 462 16.57 15.02 -13.62
C ARG A 462 17.00 15.84 -14.83
N GLU A 463 17.55 17.02 -14.60
CA GLU A 463 18.09 17.89 -15.66
C GLU A 463 19.46 17.41 -16.18
N GLY A 464 20.05 16.36 -15.60
CA GLY A 464 21.38 15.86 -15.97
C GLY A 464 22.53 16.79 -15.55
N LYS A 465 22.29 17.73 -14.63
CA LYS A 465 23.35 18.60 -14.07
C LYS A 465 24.20 17.88 -13.03
N LYS A 466 23.68 16.80 -12.47
CA LYS A 466 24.32 15.94 -11.48
C LYS A 466 24.21 14.50 -11.93
N ASP A 467 25.34 13.80 -11.91
CA ASP A 467 25.51 12.46 -12.47
C ASP A 467 25.03 11.36 -11.52
N VAL A 468 25.11 11.63 -10.21
CA VAL A 468 24.88 10.63 -9.17
C VAL A 468 23.85 11.13 -8.17
N LEU A 469 22.86 10.29 -7.88
CA LEU A 469 21.90 10.50 -6.81
C LEU A 469 22.10 9.46 -5.71
N ILE A 470 22.32 9.90 -4.48
CA ILE A 470 22.46 9.04 -3.31
C ILE A 470 21.22 9.22 -2.44
N GLY A 471 20.62 8.14 -1.96
CA GLY A 471 19.51 8.28 -1.03
C GLY A 471 19.17 7.04 -0.25
N THR A 472 18.33 7.25 0.76
CA THR A 472 17.70 6.13 1.48
C THR A 472 16.44 5.67 0.77
N ASP A 473 16.00 4.45 1.06
CA ASP A 473 14.73 3.89 0.57
C ASP A 473 13.57 4.88 0.74
N ILE A 474 13.42 5.45 1.93
CA ILE A 474 12.30 6.34 2.26
C ILE A 474 12.25 7.55 1.33
N ALA A 475 13.40 8.07 0.92
CA ALA A 475 13.50 9.34 0.24
C ALA A 475 13.50 9.24 -1.29
N SER A 476 13.81 8.05 -1.81
CA SER A 476 13.86 7.70 -3.24
C SER A 476 12.59 6.98 -3.72
N LYS A 477 11.77 6.47 -2.79
CA LYS A 477 10.51 5.76 -3.07
C LYS A 477 9.47 6.64 -3.79
N GLY A 478 9.00 6.18 -4.96
CA GLY A 478 7.97 6.86 -5.75
C GLY A 478 8.48 8.04 -6.57
N LEU A 479 9.80 8.17 -6.71
CA LEU A 479 10.41 9.12 -7.64
C LEU A 479 10.65 8.42 -8.98
N ASP A 480 10.05 8.98 -10.04
CA ASP A 480 10.34 8.62 -11.41
C ASP A 480 11.59 9.39 -11.87
N PHE A 481 12.65 8.62 -12.11
CA PHE A 481 13.92 9.09 -12.64
C PHE A 481 14.10 8.54 -14.05
N PRO A 482 14.01 9.37 -15.09
CA PRO A 482 14.12 8.90 -16.46
C PRO A 482 15.54 8.39 -16.73
N ASP A 483 15.65 7.25 -17.41
CA ASP A 483 16.88 6.75 -18.05
C ASP A 483 18.07 6.44 -17.10
N VAL A 484 17.79 6.03 -15.85
CA VAL A 484 18.84 5.57 -14.92
C VAL A 484 19.61 4.40 -15.55
N GLN A 485 20.92 4.54 -15.69
CA GLN A 485 21.76 3.52 -16.34
C GLN A 485 22.27 2.47 -15.35
N HIS A 486 22.52 2.85 -14.11
CA HIS A 486 23.10 1.98 -13.10
C HIS A 486 22.50 2.26 -11.73
N VAL A 487 22.09 1.20 -11.04
CA VAL A 487 21.61 1.23 -9.65
C VAL A 487 22.59 0.47 -8.78
N ILE A 488 23.15 1.13 -7.77
CA ILE A 488 24.10 0.55 -6.83
C ILE A 488 23.42 0.43 -5.45
N ASN A 489 23.30 -0.80 -4.96
CA ASN A 489 22.91 -1.06 -3.58
C ASN A 489 24.16 -1.05 -2.71
N PHE A 490 24.46 0.06 -2.05
CA PHE A 490 25.61 0.15 -1.14
C PHE A 490 25.41 -0.76 0.09
N ASP A 491 24.17 -0.79 0.60
CA ASP A 491 23.73 -1.75 1.61
C ASP A 491 22.57 -2.58 1.09
N MET A 492 22.64 -3.90 1.30
CA MET A 492 21.56 -4.81 0.93
C MET A 492 20.35 -4.55 1.82
N PRO A 493 19.14 -4.34 1.27
CA PRO A 493 17.94 -4.14 2.09
C PRO A 493 17.58 -5.43 2.85
N LYS A 494 16.97 -5.24 4.02
CA LYS A 494 16.50 -6.34 4.90
C LYS A 494 15.37 -7.16 4.29
N GLU A 495 14.56 -6.54 3.44
CA GLU A 495 13.40 -7.14 2.80
C GLU A 495 13.59 -7.24 1.30
N ILE A 496 13.19 -8.37 0.71
CA ILE A 496 13.31 -8.62 -0.73
C ILE A 496 12.40 -7.69 -1.54
N GLU A 497 11.27 -7.23 -0.99
CA GLU A 497 10.41 -6.28 -1.69
C GLU A 497 11.15 -4.97 -1.93
N ASN A 498 11.84 -4.44 -0.91
CA ASN A 498 12.63 -3.22 -1.05
C ASN A 498 13.75 -3.41 -2.10
N TYR A 499 14.40 -4.58 -2.15
CA TYR A 499 15.38 -4.88 -3.20
C TYR A 499 14.78 -4.79 -4.61
N VAL A 500 13.65 -5.47 -4.86
CA VAL A 500 12.95 -5.46 -6.15
C VAL A 500 12.53 -4.04 -6.54
N HIS A 501 12.11 -3.24 -5.56
CA HIS A 501 11.76 -1.83 -5.76
C HIS A 501 12.96 -0.95 -6.12
N ARG A 502 14.11 -1.12 -5.46
CA ARG A 502 15.33 -0.35 -5.73
C ARG A 502 15.84 -0.59 -7.15
N ILE A 503 15.93 -1.85 -7.58
CA ILE A 503 16.38 -2.20 -8.93
C ILE A 503 15.34 -1.87 -10.01
N GLY A 504 14.07 -1.75 -9.61
CA GLY A 504 12.97 -1.33 -10.47
C GLY A 504 12.94 0.17 -10.80
N ALA A 505 13.83 0.99 -10.22
CA ALA A 505 13.94 2.42 -10.50
C ALA A 505 14.50 2.76 -11.89
N ARG A 506 14.88 1.75 -12.69
CA ARG A 506 15.27 1.88 -14.09
C ARG A 506 14.01 1.92 -14.98
N GLU A 507 13.39 3.09 -15.15
CA GLU A 507 12.33 3.28 -16.15
C GLU A 507 12.88 3.89 -17.45
N GLY A 508 12.73 3.18 -18.57
CA GLY A 508 13.08 3.69 -19.89
C GLY A 508 13.23 2.64 -20.99
N CYS A 509 12.11 2.25 -21.61
CA CYS A 509 12.01 1.66 -22.96
C CYS A 509 12.65 0.27 -23.22
N ALA A 510 11.85 -0.65 -23.75
CA ALA A 510 12.33 -1.82 -24.49
C ALA A 510 13.18 -1.36 -25.69
N VAL A 511 14.50 -1.28 -25.51
CA VAL A 511 15.46 -1.17 -26.60
C VAL A 511 16.26 -2.47 -26.64
N LEU A 512 15.91 -3.30 -27.62
CA LEU A 512 16.70 -4.43 -28.06
C LEU A 512 18.17 -4.00 -28.25
N GLY A 513 19.03 -4.60 -27.45
CA GLY A 513 20.47 -4.57 -27.63
C GLY A 513 21.15 -3.31 -27.11
N ARG A 514 21.78 -3.43 -25.95
CA ARG A 514 23.17 -2.99 -25.76
C ARG A 514 23.79 -3.76 -24.61
N ARG A 515 24.99 -4.26 -24.91
CA ARG A 515 25.84 -5.09 -24.06
C ARG A 515 26.29 -4.28 -22.86
N GLY A 516 26.42 -4.96 -21.74
CA GLY A 516 27.13 -4.46 -20.58
C GLY A 516 26.72 -5.31 -19.40
N PHE A 517 27.66 -6.16 -18.99
CA PHE A 517 27.64 -6.99 -17.78
C PHE A 517 27.32 -6.15 -16.54
N VAL A 518 27.07 -6.82 -15.42
CA VAL A 518 26.03 -6.47 -14.47
C VAL A 518 25.34 -7.76 -14.02
#